data_AF-A0A452YXV6-F1
#
_entry.id   AF-A0A452YXV6-F1
#
_cell.length_a   1.000
_cell.length_b   1.000
_cell.length_c   1.000
_cell.angle_alpha   90.00
_cell.angle_beta   90.00
_cell.angle_gamma   90.00
#
_symmetry.space_group_name_H-M   'P 1'
#
loop_
_entity.id
_entity.type
_entity.pdbx_description
1 polymer ?
#
loop_
_entity_poly.entity_id
_entity_poly.type
_entity_poly.pdbx_seq_one_letter_code
_entity_poly.pdbx_strand_id
1 'polypeptide(L)'
;MLVSHGAISSAGVPLTARVYLTLASWKRALSPGLDDDAIQEILVSYKNATLSAKDWGKAWHSWALFNTEVMSRYTLRGRPDIAGKYVVAAVTGYFYSIACASTTKGVDDSLQDILRLLTLWFNHGATSEVQMALEKGFTLVKIEMWLVVLPQIIARIHSNNRIVRELIQELLVRIGKGHPQALMYPLLVACKSISILRQRAAQEVVDKIRKHSGGLVDQAQLVSKELIRVAILWHEMWHEALEEASRMYFGEHNIDGMLAVLEPLHAMLERGAETIKENTFIQAYGHELLEAHECCLKYRATGEDAELTKAWDLYYHVFRRIDKQLPSLTTLDLHSVSPELLKCRKLELAVPG
;
A
#
# COMPACT_ATOMS: atom_id res chain seq x y z
N MET A 1 30.47 -22.15 8.17
CA MET A 1 29.14 -22.72 8.47
C MET A 1 28.48 -23.09 7.16
N LEU A 2 28.43 -24.38 6.85
CA LEU A 2 27.82 -24.93 5.65
C LEU A 2 26.30 -24.86 5.80
N VAL A 3 25.65 -24.01 5.00
CA VAL A 3 24.19 -24.02 4.88
C VAL A 3 23.79 -25.30 4.17
N SER A 4 23.10 -26.19 4.87
CA SER A 4 22.51 -27.40 4.32
C SER A 4 21.46 -27.02 3.27
N HIS A 5 21.80 -27.15 1.99
CA HIS A 5 20.81 -27.07 0.92
C HIS A 5 19.90 -28.28 0.99
N GLY A 6 18.64 -28.07 1.38
CA GLY A 6 17.58 -29.06 1.27
C GLY A 6 17.56 -29.66 -0.14
N ALA A 7 17.60 -30.99 -0.20
CA ALA A 7 17.53 -31.76 -1.42
C ALA A 7 16.15 -31.61 -2.07
N ILE A 8 16.01 -30.61 -2.93
CA ILE A 8 14.88 -30.51 -3.86
C ILE A 8 15.20 -31.46 -5.02
N SER A 9 14.27 -32.38 -5.29
CA SER A 9 14.38 -33.39 -6.36
C SER A 9 14.92 -32.77 -7.66
N SER A 10 16.08 -33.25 -8.09
CA SER A 10 16.73 -32.88 -9.36
C SER A 10 16.26 -33.77 -10.52
N ALA A 11 15.20 -34.54 -10.32
CA ALA A 11 14.63 -35.42 -11.33
C ALA A 11 14.09 -34.57 -12.49
N GLY A 12 14.68 -34.71 -13.68
CA GLY A 12 14.27 -34.01 -14.90
C GLY A 12 15.15 -32.83 -15.33
N VAL A 13 16.06 -32.33 -14.47
CA VAL A 13 16.96 -31.24 -14.84
C VAL A 13 18.21 -31.79 -15.56
N PRO A 14 18.57 -31.29 -16.77
CA PRO A 14 19.78 -31.71 -17.48
C PRO A 14 21.04 -31.64 -16.61
N LEU A 15 21.86 -32.70 -16.67
CA LEU A 15 23.12 -32.77 -15.91
C LEU A 15 24.04 -31.58 -16.22
N THR A 16 24.08 -31.14 -17.48
CA THR A 16 24.83 -29.97 -17.93
C THR A 16 24.44 -28.71 -17.16
N ALA A 17 23.14 -28.46 -16.97
CA ALA A 17 22.66 -27.31 -16.20
C ALA A 17 23.14 -27.38 -14.74
N ARG A 18 23.06 -28.56 -14.11
CA ARG A 18 23.52 -28.78 -12.74
C ARG A 18 25.02 -28.59 -12.58
N VAL A 19 25.82 -29.07 -13.56
CA VAL A 19 27.27 -28.89 -13.58
C VAL A 19 27.62 -27.41 -13.69
N TYR A 20 26.99 -26.66 -14.60
CA TYR A 20 27.24 -25.23 -14.75
C TYR A 20 26.86 -24.43 -13.50
N LEU A 21 25.74 -24.77 -12.84
CA LEU A 21 25.34 -24.09 -11.61
C LEU A 21 26.35 -24.35 -10.47
N THR A 22 26.78 -25.60 -10.30
CA THR A 22 27.78 -25.98 -9.30
C THR A 22 29.12 -25.30 -9.60
N LEU A 23 29.57 -25.31 -10.85
CA LEU A 23 30.79 -24.64 -11.30
C LEU A 23 30.76 -23.14 -10.97
N ALA A 24 29.66 -22.46 -11.27
CA ALA A 24 29.49 -21.04 -10.96
C ALA A 24 29.60 -20.78 -9.45
N SER A 25 28.97 -21.64 -8.62
CA SER A 25 29.04 -21.52 -7.16
C SER A 25 30.46 -21.71 -6.62
N TRP A 26 31.23 -22.65 -7.18
CA TRP A 26 32.62 -22.88 -6.79
C TRP A 26 33.53 -21.74 -7.22
N LYS A 27 33.41 -21.28 -8.47
CA LYS A 27 34.15 -20.10 -8.95
C LYS A 27 33.88 -18.88 -8.08
N ARG A 28 32.61 -18.65 -7.70
CA ARG A 28 32.25 -17.56 -6.79
C ARG A 28 32.87 -17.69 -5.40
N ALA A 29 32.93 -18.91 -4.86
CA ALA A 29 33.54 -19.17 -3.55
C ALA A 29 35.07 -18.99 -3.57
N LEU A 30 35.72 -19.34 -4.69
CA LEU A 30 37.16 -19.20 -4.88
C LEU A 30 37.59 -17.75 -5.18
N SER A 31 36.68 -16.91 -5.66
CA SER A 31 36.95 -15.50 -6.01
C SER A 31 36.18 -14.52 -5.11
N PRO A 32 36.56 -14.34 -3.83
CA PRO A 32 35.88 -13.42 -2.92
C PRO A 32 36.03 -11.94 -3.31
N GLY A 33 37.12 -11.57 -3.99
CA GLY A 33 37.40 -10.18 -4.40
C GLY A 33 36.54 -9.67 -5.56
N LEU A 34 36.03 -10.57 -6.40
CA LEU A 34 35.28 -10.29 -7.64
C LEU A 34 35.98 -9.22 -8.50
N ASP A 35 37.08 -9.61 -9.15
CA ASP A 35 37.64 -8.87 -10.27
C ASP A 35 36.76 -9.02 -11.51
N ASP A 36 37.00 -8.17 -12.52
CA ASP A 36 36.15 -8.09 -13.71
C ASP A 36 36.18 -9.41 -14.51
N ASP A 37 37.32 -10.11 -14.54
CA ASP A 37 37.47 -11.40 -15.22
C ASP A 37 36.70 -12.52 -14.49
N ALA A 38 36.82 -12.64 -13.16
CA ALA A 38 36.05 -13.64 -12.43
C ALA A 38 34.53 -13.38 -12.52
N ILE A 39 34.10 -12.12 -12.51
CA ILE A 39 32.69 -11.75 -12.72
C ILE A 39 32.19 -12.31 -14.05
N GLN A 40 32.94 -12.10 -15.13
CA GLN A 40 32.57 -12.56 -16.46
C GLN A 40 32.52 -14.10 -16.53
N GLU A 41 33.51 -14.79 -15.96
CA GLU A 41 33.52 -16.26 -15.95
C GLU A 41 32.38 -16.89 -15.15
N ILE A 42 32.07 -16.31 -13.98
CA ILE A 42 30.96 -16.77 -13.13
C ILE A 42 29.63 -16.51 -13.84
N LEU A 43 29.45 -15.35 -14.47
CA LEU A 43 28.26 -15.05 -15.27
C LEU A 43 28.10 -16.03 -16.43
N VAL A 44 29.15 -16.29 -17.21
CA VAL A 44 29.08 -17.27 -18.32
C VAL A 44 28.60 -18.64 -17.78
N SER A 45 29.09 -19.06 -16.62
CA SER A 45 28.69 -20.32 -15.99
C SER A 45 27.21 -20.30 -15.59
N TYR A 46 26.73 -19.25 -14.91
CA TYR A 46 25.30 -19.12 -14.59
C TYR A 46 24.41 -19.01 -15.85
N LYS A 47 24.86 -18.31 -16.90
CA LYS A 47 24.13 -18.17 -18.17
C LYS A 47 23.96 -19.52 -18.84
N ASN A 48 25.02 -20.32 -18.89
CA ASN A 48 24.96 -21.65 -19.49
C ASN A 48 24.03 -22.57 -18.69
N ALA A 49 23.96 -22.40 -17.36
CA ALA A 49 22.99 -23.12 -16.53
C ALA A 49 21.53 -22.75 -16.91
N THR A 50 21.22 -21.46 -17.06
CA THR A 50 19.86 -21.00 -17.43
C THR A 50 19.47 -21.35 -18.88
N LEU A 51 20.44 -21.38 -19.79
CA LEU A 51 20.22 -21.82 -21.18
C LEU A 51 19.99 -23.33 -21.29
N SER A 52 20.70 -24.11 -20.47
CA SER A 52 20.61 -25.58 -20.46
C SER A 52 19.31 -26.09 -19.84
N ALA A 53 18.70 -25.33 -18.93
CA ALA A 53 17.42 -25.66 -18.30
C ALA A 53 16.60 -24.38 -18.07
N LYS A 54 15.75 -24.04 -19.05
CA LYS A 54 15.00 -22.76 -19.06
C LYS A 54 13.90 -22.70 -17.99
N ASP A 55 13.37 -23.85 -17.60
CA ASP A 55 12.33 -24.06 -16.60
C ASP A 55 12.90 -24.25 -15.17
N TRP A 56 14.23 -24.18 -15.01
CA TRP A 56 14.85 -24.38 -13.72
C TRP A 56 14.98 -23.07 -12.93
N GLY A 57 13.98 -22.79 -12.10
CA GLY A 57 13.92 -21.57 -11.28
C GLY A 57 15.17 -21.33 -10.42
N LYS A 58 15.82 -22.38 -9.89
CA LYS A 58 17.05 -22.24 -9.09
C LYS A 58 18.20 -21.61 -9.87
N ALA A 59 18.37 -21.96 -11.15
CA ALA A 59 19.43 -21.35 -11.97
C ALA A 59 19.14 -19.88 -12.23
N TRP A 60 17.89 -19.52 -12.52
CA TRP A 60 17.47 -18.13 -12.70
C TRP A 60 17.61 -17.31 -11.43
N HIS A 61 17.27 -17.88 -10.27
CA HIS A 61 17.47 -17.28 -8.97
C HIS A 61 18.96 -16.97 -8.71
N SER A 62 19.84 -17.95 -8.90
CA SER A 62 21.29 -17.75 -8.70
C SER A 62 21.88 -16.75 -9.69
N TRP A 63 21.43 -16.77 -10.94
CA TRP A 63 21.77 -15.76 -11.95
C TRP A 63 21.36 -14.35 -11.49
N ALA A 64 20.11 -14.18 -11.04
CA ALA A 64 19.59 -12.88 -10.61
C ALA A 64 20.33 -12.34 -9.39
N LEU A 65 20.54 -13.20 -8.38
CA LEU A 65 21.31 -12.88 -7.19
C LEU A 65 22.73 -12.41 -7.51
N PHE A 66 23.42 -13.12 -8.39
CA PHE A 66 24.78 -12.76 -8.73
C PHE A 66 24.83 -11.42 -9.48
N ASN A 67 23.91 -11.17 -10.41
CA ASN A 67 23.82 -9.88 -11.09
C ASN A 67 23.50 -8.73 -10.12
N THR A 68 22.63 -8.95 -9.12
CA THR A 68 22.35 -7.96 -8.05
C THR A 68 23.59 -7.63 -7.23
N GLU A 69 24.41 -8.63 -6.89
CA GLU A 69 25.68 -8.41 -6.19
C GLU A 69 26.66 -7.60 -7.07
N VAL A 70 26.80 -8.00 -8.33
CA VAL A 70 27.71 -7.34 -9.28
C VAL A 70 27.30 -5.87 -9.51
N MET A 71 26.01 -5.57 -9.70
CA MET A 71 25.57 -4.18 -9.84
C MET A 71 25.85 -3.35 -8.59
N SER A 72 25.69 -3.91 -7.38
CA SER A 72 25.94 -3.22 -6.11
C SER A 72 27.41 -2.84 -6.01
N ARG A 73 28.30 -3.77 -6.39
CA ARG A 73 29.75 -3.56 -6.42
C ARG A 73 30.16 -2.46 -7.38
N TYR A 74 29.64 -2.44 -8.62
CA TYR A 74 29.96 -1.36 -9.57
C TYR A 74 29.38 -0.01 -9.16
N THR A 75 28.19 -0.01 -8.53
CA THR A 75 27.59 1.21 -7.98
C THR A 75 28.47 1.80 -6.87
N LEU A 76 28.96 0.97 -5.94
CA LEU A 76 29.89 1.38 -4.87
C LEU A 76 31.24 1.86 -5.40
N ARG A 77 31.69 1.34 -6.56
CA ARG A 77 32.91 1.78 -7.25
C ARG A 77 32.71 3.05 -8.09
N GLY A 78 31.53 3.67 -8.05
CA GLY A 78 31.25 4.91 -8.80
C GLY A 78 31.09 4.70 -10.32
N ARG A 79 30.74 3.49 -10.77
CA ARG A 79 30.50 3.16 -12.19
C ARG A 79 29.03 2.75 -12.45
N PRO A 80 28.07 3.68 -12.34
CA PRO A 80 26.65 3.39 -12.51
C PRO A 80 26.28 3.02 -13.96
N ASP A 81 27.06 3.48 -14.93
CA ASP A 81 26.96 3.16 -16.35
C ASP A 81 27.11 1.65 -16.62
N ILE A 82 28.09 1.03 -15.95
CA ILE A 82 28.31 -0.42 -16.02
C ILE A 82 27.25 -1.17 -15.21
N ALA A 83 26.88 -0.64 -14.04
CA ALA A 83 25.89 -1.27 -13.15
C ALA A 83 24.53 -1.48 -13.84
N GLY A 84 24.10 -0.56 -14.71
CA GLY A 84 22.82 -0.64 -15.44
C GLY A 84 22.63 -1.94 -16.23
N LYS A 85 23.69 -2.47 -16.86
CA LYS A 85 23.64 -3.75 -17.61
C LYS A 85 23.27 -4.93 -16.71
N TYR A 86 23.81 -4.93 -15.50
CA TYR A 86 23.57 -5.97 -14.51
C TYR A 86 22.20 -5.84 -13.85
N VAL A 87 21.65 -4.62 -13.73
CA VAL A 87 20.25 -4.40 -13.31
C VAL A 87 19.29 -5.11 -14.26
N VAL A 88 19.45 -4.89 -15.58
CA VAL A 88 18.58 -5.51 -16.60
C VAL A 88 18.66 -7.04 -16.53
N ALA A 89 19.86 -7.59 -16.37
CA ALA A 89 20.08 -9.03 -16.24
C ALA A 89 19.48 -9.60 -14.95
N ALA A 90 19.57 -8.88 -13.84
CA ALA A 90 18.97 -9.26 -12.56
C ALA A 90 17.45 -9.24 -12.62
N VAL A 91 16.84 -8.16 -13.13
CA VAL A 91 15.39 -8.02 -13.34
C VAL A 91 14.86 -9.17 -14.19
N THR A 92 15.50 -9.42 -15.34
CA THR A 92 15.13 -10.54 -16.22
C THR A 92 15.22 -11.88 -15.47
N GLY A 93 16.30 -12.10 -14.73
CA GLY A 93 16.49 -13.32 -13.94
C GLY A 93 15.42 -13.54 -12.88
N TYR A 94 15.05 -12.51 -12.12
CA TYR A 94 13.99 -12.61 -11.12
C TYR A 94 12.64 -12.94 -11.76
N PHE A 95 12.27 -12.32 -12.88
CA PHE A 95 11.03 -12.66 -13.58
C PHE A 95 10.97 -14.14 -13.98
N TYR A 96 12.05 -14.70 -14.55
CA TYR A 96 12.08 -16.14 -14.88
C TYR A 96 12.07 -17.02 -13.63
N SER A 97 12.79 -16.63 -12.56
CA SER A 97 12.76 -17.36 -11.27
C SER A 97 11.33 -17.45 -10.72
N ILE A 98 10.63 -16.32 -10.66
CA ILE A 98 9.25 -16.22 -10.17
C ILE A 98 8.28 -16.99 -11.07
N ALA A 99 8.45 -16.89 -12.40
CA ALA A 99 7.63 -17.62 -13.35
C ALA A 99 7.79 -19.15 -13.20
N CYS A 100 9.01 -19.64 -13.02
CA CYS A 100 9.27 -21.05 -12.77
C CYS A 100 8.68 -21.51 -11.42
N ALA A 101 8.80 -20.70 -10.37
CA ALA A 101 8.24 -21.02 -9.06
C ALA A 101 6.72 -21.34 -9.16
N SER A 102 5.97 -20.56 -9.95
CA SER A 102 4.53 -20.76 -10.19
C SER A 102 4.14 -22.11 -10.81
N THR A 103 5.11 -22.92 -11.26
CA THR A 103 4.90 -24.25 -11.85
C THR A 103 5.39 -25.39 -10.97
N THR A 104 6.31 -25.13 -10.05
CA THR A 104 7.04 -26.19 -9.33
C THR A 104 6.78 -26.25 -7.82
N LYS A 105 6.39 -25.15 -7.15
CA LYS A 105 6.17 -25.07 -5.68
C LYS A 105 5.45 -23.76 -5.29
N GLY A 106 4.84 -23.72 -4.11
CA GLY A 106 3.97 -22.62 -3.64
C GLY A 106 4.61 -21.22 -3.63
N VAL A 107 3.76 -20.21 -3.46
CA VAL A 107 4.10 -18.77 -3.58
C VAL A 107 5.21 -18.32 -2.62
N ASP A 108 5.33 -18.95 -1.45
CA ASP A 108 6.22 -18.54 -0.36
C ASP A 108 7.71 -18.56 -0.72
N ASP A 109 8.16 -19.54 -1.51
CA ASP A 109 9.57 -19.65 -1.93
C ASP A 109 9.97 -18.52 -2.92
N SER A 110 8.99 -17.90 -3.59
CA SER A 110 9.20 -16.84 -4.57
C SER A 110 9.12 -15.43 -3.99
N LEU A 111 8.59 -15.27 -2.77
CA LEU A 111 8.37 -13.97 -2.15
C LEU A 111 9.66 -13.14 -2.06
N GLN A 112 10.78 -13.78 -1.70
CA GLN A 112 12.07 -13.11 -1.61
C GLN A 112 12.51 -12.54 -2.97
N ASP A 113 12.27 -13.27 -4.05
CA ASP A 113 12.62 -12.85 -5.41
C ASP A 113 11.70 -11.74 -5.89
N ILE A 114 10.41 -11.79 -5.57
CA ILE A 114 9.46 -10.71 -5.87
C ILE A 114 9.88 -9.43 -5.15
N LEU A 115 10.20 -9.49 -3.85
CA LEU A 115 10.62 -8.31 -3.08
C LEU A 115 11.93 -7.70 -3.59
N ARG A 116 12.90 -8.54 -4.00
CA ARG A 116 14.14 -8.09 -4.65
C ARG A 116 13.87 -7.43 -5.99
N LEU A 117 12.99 -8.02 -6.81
CA LEU A 117 12.54 -7.42 -8.06
C LEU A 117 11.88 -6.06 -7.83
N LEU A 118 10.99 -5.93 -6.83
CA LEU A 118 10.36 -4.64 -6.48
C LEU A 118 11.41 -3.59 -6.09
N THR A 119 12.46 -4.00 -5.37
CA THR A 119 13.55 -3.09 -5.00
C THR A 119 14.30 -2.59 -6.24
N LEU A 120 14.64 -3.49 -7.18
CA LEU A 120 15.28 -3.10 -8.43
C LEU A 120 14.37 -2.20 -9.28
N TRP A 121 13.09 -2.54 -9.37
CA TRP A 121 12.10 -1.76 -10.10
C TRP A 121 11.97 -0.34 -9.55
N PHE A 122 11.75 -0.18 -8.25
CA PHE A 122 11.52 1.14 -7.67
C PHE A 122 12.76 2.02 -7.67
N ASN A 123 13.96 1.44 -7.65
CA ASN A 123 15.22 2.19 -7.65
C ASN A 123 15.74 2.49 -9.06
N HIS A 124 15.53 1.60 -10.03
CA HIS A 124 16.16 1.68 -11.36
C HIS A 124 15.19 1.67 -12.54
N GLY A 125 13.89 1.48 -12.31
CA GLY A 125 12.86 1.32 -13.35
C GLY A 125 12.60 2.53 -14.23
N ALA A 126 13.19 3.68 -13.89
CA ALA A 126 13.19 4.88 -14.74
C ALA A 126 14.09 4.77 -15.98
N THR A 127 15.02 3.83 -15.95
CA THR A 127 16.01 3.60 -17.02
C THR A 127 15.35 2.84 -18.16
N SER A 128 15.53 3.29 -19.41
CA SER A 128 14.80 2.76 -20.57
C SER A 128 14.96 1.25 -20.74
N GLU A 129 16.18 0.72 -20.60
CA GLU A 129 16.46 -0.70 -20.74
C GLU A 129 15.81 -1.53 -19.61
N VAL A 130 15.72 -0.96 -18.40
CA VAL A 130 15.08 -1.60 -17.25
C VAL A 130 13.57 -1.59 -17.41
N GLN A 131 12.99 -0.47 -17.87
CA GLN A 131 11.57 -0.37 -18.20
C GLN A 131 11.16 -1.45 -19.22
N MET A 132 11.89 -1.57 -20.33
CA MET A 132 11.60 -2.60 -21.34
C MET A 132 11.66 -4.02 -20.76
N ALA A 133 12.62 -4.28 -19.87
CA ALA A 133 12.72 -5.57 -19.18
C ALA A 133 11.56 -5.82 -18.22
N LEU A 134 11.08 -4.78 -17.52
CA LEU A 134 9.92 -4.83 -16.63
C LEU A 134 8.62 -5.10 -17.39
N GLU A 135 8.36 -4.34 -18.46
CA GLU A 135 7.17 -4.52 -19.30
C GLU A 135 7.09 -5.93 -19.87
N LYS A 136 8.20 -6.43 -20.43
CA LYS A 136 8.30 -7.82 -20.88
C LYS A 136 8.09 -8.81 -19.73
N GLY A 137 8.74 -8.58 -18.59
CA GLY A 137 8.69 -9.46 -17.44
C GLY A 137 7.30 -9.57 -16.79
N PHE A 138 6.53 -8.47 -16.75
CA PHE A 138 5.16 -8.48 -16.23
C PHE A 138 4.27 -9.45 -17.03
N THR A 139 4.50 -9.64 -18.32
CA THR A 139 3.73 -10.60 -19.13
C THR A 139 4.05 -12.06 -18.80
N LEU A 140 5.25 -12.34 -18.29
CA LEU A 140 5.75 -13.69 -18.00
C LEU A 140 5.20 -14.26 -16.68
N VAL A 141 4.99 -13.40 -15.68
CA VAL A 141 4.58 -13.81 -14.32
C VAL A 141 3.05 -13.83 -14.22
N LYS A 142 2.50 -14.93 -13.69
CA LYS A 142 1.06 -15.09 -13.43
C LYS A 142 0.55 -14.02 -12.45
N ILE A 143 -0.69 -13.57 -12.61
CA ILE A 143 -1.25 -12.46 -11.84
C ILE A 143 -1.28 -12.77 -10.34
N GLU A 144 -1.54 -14.03 -9.98
CA GLU A 144 -1.67 -14.53 -8.62
C GLU A 144 -0.39 -14.31 -7.79
N MET A 145 0.79 -14.33 -8.45
CA MET A 145 2.08 -14.12 -7.78
C MET A 145 2.22 -12.71 -7.22
N TRP A 146 1.50 -11.72 -7.77
CA TRP A 146 1.57 -10.34 -7.31
C TRP A 146 0.68 -10.07 -6.09
N LEU A 147 -0.29 -10.95 -5.81
CA LEU A 147 -1.28 -10.74 -4.74
C LEU A 147 -0.61 -10.60 -3.37
N VAL A 148 0.41 -11.41 -3.10
CA VAL A 148 1.16 -11.41 -1.82
C VAL A 148 1.98 -10.14 -1.59
N VAL A 149 2.25 -9.36 -2.65
CA VAL A 149 3.03 -8.10 -2.56
C VAL A 149 2.23 -6.84 -2.90
N LEU A 150 0.90 -6.94 -2.95
CA LEU A 150 0.02 -5.79 -3.17
C LEU A 150 0.29 -4.63 -2.22
N PRO A 151 0.50 -4.84 -0.90
CA PRO A 151 0.81 -3.74 0.03
C PRO A 151 2.06 -2.95 -0.39
N GLN A 152 3.12 -3.62 -0.85
CA GLN A 152 4.38 -3.00 -1.25
C GLN A 152 4.23 -2.22 -2.56
N ILE A 153 3.45 -2.73 -3.50
CA ILE A 153 3.14 -2.04 -4.77
C ILE A 153 2.29 -0.80 -4.50
N ILE A 154 1.21 -0.94 -3.74
CA ILE A 154 0.30 0.17 -3.41
C ILE A 154 1.00 1.21 -2.54
N ALA A 155 1.93 0.82 -1.67
CA ALA A 155 2.78 1.76 -0.93
C ALA A 155 3.49 2.77 -1.86
N ARG A 156 3.88 2.34 -3.07
CA ARG A 156 4.59 3.16 -4.06
C ARG A 156 3.72 3.73 -5.20
N ILE A 157 2.39 3.62 -5.12
CA ILE A 157 1.44 4.10 -6.15
C ILE A 157 1.60 5.60 -6.53
N HIS A 158 2.18 6.39 -5.64
CA HIS A 158 2.38 7.84 -5.81
C HIS A 158 3.87 8.20 -6.02
N SER A 159 4.63 7.30 -6.64
CA SER A 159 6.04 7.54 -6.96
C SER A 159 6.23 8.87 -7.69
N ASN A 160 7.26 9.63 -7.30
CA ASN A 160 7.64 10.88 -7.96
C ASN A 160 8.15 10.64 -9.39
N ASN A 161 8.67 9.44 -9.67
CA ASN A 161 9.08 9.07 -11.02
C ASN A 161 7.86 8.68 -11.86
N ARG A 162 7.62 9.42 -12.94
CA ARG A 162 6.47 9.21 -13.84
C ARG A 162 6.44 7.82 -14.46
N ILE A 163 7.57 7.34 -14.98
CA ILE A 163 7.68 6.03 -15.65
C ILE A 163 7.33 4.91 -14.66
N VAL A 164 7.94 4.94 -13.47
CA VAL A 164 7.67 3.95 -12.42
C VAL A 164 6.20 3.99 -12.00
N ARG A 165 5.61 5.18 -11.86
CA ARG A 165 4.19 5.34 -11.51
C ARG A 165 3.27 4.76 -12.57
N GLU A 166 3.54 5.01 -13.86
CA GLU A 166 2.76 4.46 -14.98
C GLU A 166 2.80 2.93 -14.99
N LEU A 167 3.99 2.32 -14.81
CA LEU A 167 4.14 0.87 -14.70
C LEU A 167 3.37 0.28 -13.50
N ILE A 168 3.38 0.97 -12.34
CA ILE A 168 2.63 0.52 -11.15
C ILE A 168 1.13 0.52 -11.45
N GLN A 169 0.62 1.62 -12.03
CA GLN A 169 -0.79 1.71 -12.38
C GLN A 169 -1.19 0.66 -13.41
N GLU A 170 -0.38 0.41 -14.43
CA GLU A 170 -0.64 -0.62 -15.43
C GLU A 170 -0.74 -2.01 -14.80
N LEU A 171 0.23 -2.37 -13.94
CA LEU A 171 0.23 -3.64 -13.23
C LEU A 171 -1.00 -3.78 -12.32
N LEU A 172 -1.34 -2.75 -11.54
CA LEU A 172 -2.53 -2.76 -10.67
C LEU A 172 -3.82 -2.88 -11.46
N VAL A 173 -3.95 -2.20 -12.61
CA VAL A 173 -5.12 -2.34 -13.48
C VAL A 173 -5.21 -3.76 -14.06
N ARG A 174 -4.08 -4.36 -14.44
CA ARG A 174 -4.05 -5.74 -14.92
C ARG A 174 -4.45 -6.72 -13.82
N ILE A 175 -3.95 -6.54 -12.59
CA ILE A 175 -4.38 -7.33 -11.44
C ILE A 175 -5.87 -7.13 -11.20
N GLY A 176 -6.38 -5.90 -11.24
CA GLY A 176 -7.79 -5.60 -10.99
C GLY A 176 -8.77 -6.13 -12.02
N LYS A 177 -8.32 -6.39 -13.26
CA LYS A 177 -9.13 -7.11 -14.25
C LYS A 177 -9.27 -8.60 -13.93
N GLY A 178 -8.21 -9.23 -13.41
CA GLY A 178 -8.23 -10.66 -13.09
C GLY A 178 -8.74 -10.99 -11.68
N HIS A 179 -8.39 -10.16 -10.70
CA HIS A 179 -8.63 -10.35 -9.26
C HIS A 179 -9.09 -9.04 -8.59
N PRO A 180 -10.23 -8.46 -9.00
CA PRO A 180 -10.68 -7.17 -8.48
C PRO A 180 -10.89 -7.19 -6.95
N GLN A 181 -11.42 -8.28 -6.41
CA GLN A 181 -11.67 -8.46 -4.97
C GLN A 181 -10.41 -8.20 -4.12
N ALA A 182 -9.27 -8.76 -4.54
CA ALA A 182 -8.00 -8.62 -3.81
C ALA A 182 -7.47 -7.18 -3.77
N LEU A 183 -7.90 -6.32 -4.71
CA LEU A 183 -7.47 -4.93 -4.80
C LEU A 183 -8.40 -3.92 -4.14
N MET A 184 -9.69 -4.24 -3.98
CA MET A 184 -10.68 -3.24 -3.57
C MET A 184 -10.32 -2.60 -2.23
N TYR A 185 -10.21 -3.38 -1.16
CA TYR A 185 -9.91 -2.81 0.16
C TYR A 185 -8.57 -2.06 0.22
N PRO A 186 -7.43 -2.62 -0.25
CA PRO A 186 -6.16 -1.90 -0.26
C PRO A 186 -6.20 -0.58 -1.05
N LEU A 187 -6.89 -0.54 -2.19
CA LEU A 187 -7.01 0.69 -2.99
C LEU A 187 -7.96 1.71 -2.34
N LEU A 188 -9.08 1.28 -1.77
CA LEU A 188 -10.02 2.17 -1.10
C LEU A 188 -9.37 2.86 0.11
N VAL A 189 -8.56 2.14 0.88
CA VAL A 189 -7.73 2.72 1.94
C VAL A 189 -6.79 3.78 1.37
N ALA A 190 -6.13 3.50 0.24
CA ALA A 190 -5.25 4.48 -0.41
C ALA A 190 -6.00 5.72 -0.93
N CYS A 191 -7.26 5.58 -1.35
CA CYS A 191 -8.12 6.70 -1.78
C CYS A 191 -8.52 7.64 -0.62
N LYS A 192 -8.40 7.20 0.64
CA LYS A 192 -8.65 8.02 1.83
C LYS A 192 -7.38 8.62 2.43
N SER A 193 -6.25 8.53 1.73
CA SER A 193 -4.99 9.10 2.22
C SER A 193 -5.04 10.62 2.32
N ILE A 194 -4.37 11.16 3.35
CA ILE A 194 -4.11 12.59 3.54
C ILE A 194 -3.25 13.16 2.38
N SER A 195 -2.38 12.32 1.79
CA SER A 195 -1.59 12.73 0.63
C SER A 195 -2.47 12.79 -0.62
N ILE A 196 -2.69 14.00 -1.13
CA ILE A 196 -3.48 14.26 -2.35
C ILE A 196 -2.91 13.49 -3.55
N LEU A 197 -1.58 13.39 -3.67
CA LEU A 197 -0.94 12.64 -4.75
C LEU A 197 -1.26 11.13 -4.68
N ARG A 198 -1.24 10.57 -3.46
CA ARG A 198 -1.60 9.17 -3.22
C ARG A 198 -3.07 8.90 -3.47
N GLN A 199 -3.93 9.77 -2.96
CA GLN A 199 -5.36 9.70 -3.21
C GLN A 199 -5.68 9.74 -4.70
N ARG A 200 -5.15 10.72 -5.44
CA ARG A 200 -5.41 10.85 -6.89
C ARG A 200 -4.92 9.64 -7.67
N ALA A 201 -3.70 9.15 -7.39
CA ALA A 201 -3.15 8.00 -8.08
C ALA A 201 -3.95 6.71 -7.79
N ALA A 202 -4.42 6.53 -6.55
CA ALA A 202 -5.28 5.40 -6.20
C ALA A 202 -6.66 5.51 -6.86
N GLN A 203 -7.27 6.69 -6.85
CA GLN A 203 -8.56 6.93 -7.49
C GLN A 203 -8.51 6.66 -9.00
N GLU A 204 -7.43 7.07 -9.67
CA GLU A 204 -7.24 6.80 -11.10
C GLU A 204 -7.23 5.29 -11.41
N VAL A 205 -6.59 4.47 -10.55
CA VAL A 205 -6.59 3.01 -10.70
C VAL A 205 -7.98 2.44 -10.44
N VAL A 206 -8.68 2.89 -9.40
CA VAL A 206 -10.06 2.47 -9.09
C VAL A 206 -11.00 2.79 -10.25
N ASP A 207 -10.91 3.98 -10.85
CA ASP A 207 -11.74 4.39 -11.98
C ASP A 207 -11.47 3.54 -13.22
N LYS A 208 -10.21 3.14 -13.46
CA LYS A 208 -9.85 2.20 -14.52
C LYS A 208 -10.42 0.80 -14.27
N ILE A 209 -10.44 0.32 -13.03
CA ILE A 209 -11.02 -0.98 -12.64
C ILE A 209 -12.56 -0.94 -12.72
N ARG A 210 -13.19 0.17 -12.34
CA ARG A 210 -14.65 0.37 -12.40
C ARG A 210 -15.21 0.15 -13.81
N LYS A 211 -14.45 0.45 -14.86
CA LYS A 211 -14.85 0.17 -16.25
C LYS A 211 -15.10 -1.31 -16.54
N HIS A 212 -14.49 -2.22 -15.78
CA HIS A 212 -14.65 -3.67 -15.94
C HIS A 212 -15.51 -4.29 -14.82
N SER A 213 -15.29 -3.85 -13.59
CA SER A 213 -15.89 -4.44 -12.38
C SER A 213 -16.71 -3.39 -11.61
N GLY A 214 -17.54 -2.62 -12.31
CA GLY A 214 -18.23 -1.45 -11.76
C GLY A 214 -19.11 -1.75 -10.55
N GLY A 215 -19.97 -2.78 -10.66
CA GLY A 215 -20.84 -3.21 -9.55
C GLY A 215 -20.06 -3.53 -8.28
N LEU A 216 -18.98 -4.30 -8.40
CA LEU A 216 -18.09 -4.62 -7.29
C LEU A 216 -17.41 -3.37 -6.69
N VAL A 217 -16.91 -2.45 -7.52
CA VAL A 217 -16.27 -1.20 -7.04
C VAL A 217 -17.28 -0.36 -6.25
N ASP A 218 -18.48 -0.20 -6.77
CA ASP A 218 -19.51 0.64 -6.14
C ASP A 218 -20.00 0.00 -4.82
N GLN A 219 -20.17 -1.31 -4.79
CA GLN A 219 -20.45 -2.06 -3.56
C GLN A 219 -19.31 -1.92 -2.53
N ALA A 220 -18.05 -2.07 -2.95
CA ALA A 220 -16.90 -1.93 -2.07
C ALA A 220 -16.80 -0.52 -1.46
N GLN A 221 -17.07 0.51 -2.26
CA GLN A 221 -17.07 1.90 -1.80
C GLN A 221 -18.18 2.18 -0.80
N LEU A 222 -19.41 1.71 -1.08
CA LEU A 222 -20.53 1.84 -0.15
C LEU A 222 -20.21 1.14 1.17
N VAL A 223 -19.80 -0.13 1.12
CA VAL A 223 -19.48 -0.91 2.32
C VAL A 223 -18.34 -0.28 3.10
N SER A 224 -17.27 0.16 2.42
CA SER A 224 -16.14 0.82 3.10
C SER A 224 -16.55 2.13 3.77
N LYS A 225 -17.32 3.00 3.08
CA LYS A 225 -17.80 4.27 3.64
C LYS A 225 -18.63 4.02 4.90
N GLU A 226 -19.57 3.09 4.82
CA GLU A 226 -20.51 2.85 5.91
C GLU A 226 -19.91 2.07 7.07
N LEU A 227 -18.94 1.17 6.82
CA LEU A 227 -18.19 0.53 7.91
C LEU A 227 -17.35 1.55 8.69
N ILE A 228 -16.76 2.55 8.02
CA ILE A 228 -16.07 3.65 8.70
C ILE A 228 -17.05 4.47 9.55
N ARG A 229 -18.23 4.78 9.01
CA ARG A 229 -19.29 5.51 9.74
C ARG A 229 -19.76 4.76 10.99
N VAL A 230 -19.92 3.45 10.89
CA VAL A 230 -20.36 2.61 12.03
C VAL A 230 -19.23 2.42 13.05
N ALA A 231 -17.98 2.42 12.61
CA ALA A 231 -16.82 2.22 13.48
C ALA A 231 -16.51 3.43 14.39
N ILE A 232 -16.87 4.65 13.96
CA ILE A 232 -16.64 5.87 14.74
C ILE A 232 -17.86 6.79 14.60
N LEU A 233 -18.65 6.87 15.66
CA LEU A 233 -19.83 7.74 15.73
C LEU A 233 -19.42 9.20 15.94
N TRP A 234 -20.29 10.14 15.56
CA TRP A 234 -20.08 11.56 15.84
C TRP A 234 -19.85 11.86 17.33
N HIS A 235 -20.50 11.10 18.23
CA HIS A 235 -20.29 11.25 19.67
C HIS A 235 -18.83 10.96 20.06
N GLU A 236 -18.24 9.90 19.52
CA GLU A 236 -16.86 9.50 19.77
C GLU A 236 -15.88 10.49 19.13
N MET A 237 -16.14 10.90 17.88
CA MET A 237 -15.33 11.91 17.18
C MET A 237 -15.29 13.23 17.96
N TRP A 238 -16.45 13.73 18.41
CA TRP A 238 -16.53 14.96 19.17
C TRP A 238 -15.92 14.82 20.57
N HIS A 239 -16.11 13.69 21.25
CA HIS A 239 -15.49 13.46 22.57
C HIS A 239 -13.96 13.47 22.48
N GLU A 240 -13.38 12.67 21.58
CA GLU A 240 -11.92 12.60 21.38
C GLU A 240 -11.34 13.96 20.96
N ALA A 241 -11.97 14.64 20.00
CA ALA A 241 -11.48 15.92 19.51
C ALA A 241 -11.59 17.04 20.55
N LEU A 242 -12.64 17.05 21.38
CA LEU A 242 -12.79 18.03 22.45
C LEU A 242 -11.77 17.79 23.56
N GLU A 243 -11.47 16.54 23.88
CA GLU A 243 -10.39 16.19 24.82
C GLU A 243 -9.04 16.68 24.29
N GLU A 244 -8.71 16.38 23.03
CA GLU A 244 -7.45 16.81 22.41
C GLU A 244 -7.35 18.32 22.25
N ALA A 245 -8.43 18.98 21.81
CA ALA A 245 -8.52 20.44 21.74
C ALA A 245 -8.31 21.09 23.12
N SER A 246 -8.85 20.48 24.18
CA SER A 246 -8.70 21.00 25.54
C SER A 246 -7.24 20.90 26.02
N ARG A 247 -6.55 19.80 25.68
CA ARG A 247 -5.13 19.60 25.98
C ARG A 247 -4.27 20.67 25.29
N MET A 248 -4.54 20.95 24.02
CA MET A 248 -3.83 21.99 23.27
C MET A 248 -4.07 23.40 23.84
N TYR A 249 -5.33 23.74 24.17
CA TYR A 249 -5.67 25.08 24.65
C TYR A 249 -5.21 25.34 26.09
N PHE A 250 -5.59 24.47 27.03
CA PHE A 250 -5.32 24.68 28.46
C PHE A 250 -3.92 24.21 28.87
N GLY A 251 -3.36 23.20 28.21
CA GLY A 251 -2.05 22.64 28.54
C GLY A 251 -0.90 23.29 27.77
N GLU A 252 -1.02 23.38 26.45
CA GLU A 252 0.05 23.87 25.57
C GLU A 252 -0.08 25.36 25.19
N HIS A 253 -1.20 26.00 25.51
CA HIS A 253 -1.56 27.34 25.05
C HIS A 253 -1.53 27.50 23.52
N ASN A 254 -1.81 26.42 22.80
CA ASN A 254 -1.80 26.36 21.34
C ASN A 254 -3.22 26.53 20.78
N ILE A 255 -3.62 27.78 20.56
CA ILE A 255 -4.96 28.14 20.07
C ILE A 255 -5.15 27.72 18.61
N ASP A 256 -4.15 27.95 17.76
CA ASP A 256 -4.24 27.59 16.34
C ASP A 256 -4.38 26.08 16.13
N GLY A 257 -3.62 25.28 16.89
CA GLY A 257 -3.74 23.83 16.89
C GLY A 257 -5.14 23.36 17.32
N MET A 258 -5.65 23.93 18.41
CA MET A 258 -7.00 23.64 18.90
C MET A 258 -8.09 23.93 17.86
N LEU A 259 -8.03 25.10 17.21
CA LEU A 259 -8.98 25.45 16.15
C LEU A 259 -8.86 24.49 14.96
N ALA A 260 -7.65 24.11 14.57
CA ALA A 260 -7.41 23.15 13.49
C ALA A 260 -7.95 21.74 13.78
N VAL A 261 -8.04 21.34 15.05
CA VAL A 261 -8.66 20.07 15.47
C VAL A 261 -10.19 20.12 15.35
N LEU A 262 -10.82 21.23 15.75
CA LEU A 262 -12.28 21.34 15.81
C LEU A 262 -12.93 21.71 14.47
N GLU A 263 -12.25 22.48 13.63
CA GLU A 263 -12.78 22.99 12.35
C GLU A 263 -13.28 21.88 11.39
N PRO A 264 -12.58 20.73 11.21
CA PRO A 264 -13.10 19.63 10.40
C PRO A 264 -14.41 19.02 10.94
N LEU A 265 -14.65 19.06 12.25
CA LEU A 265 -15.88 18.55 12.86
C LEU A 265 -17.04 19.52 12.68
N HIS A 266 -16.80 20.82 12.75
CA HIS A 266 -17.82 21.82 12.38
C HIS A 266 -18.19 21.73 10.91
N ALA A 267 -17.21 21.59 10.02
CA ALA A 267 -17.46 21.33 8.61
C ALA A 267 -18.24 20.02 8.38
N MET A 268 -18.11 19.02 9.26
CA MET A 268 -18.93 17.82 9.23
C MET A 268 -20.39 18.09 9.61
N LEU A 269 -20.65 18.92 10.63
CA LEU A 269 -22.01 19.31 11.00
C LEU A 269 -22.69 20.14 9.91
N GLU A 270 -21.95 21.04 9.27
CA GLU A 270 -22.46 21.87 8.15
C GLU A 270 -22.89 21.04 6.93
N ARG A 271 -22.23 19.92 6.67
CA ARG A 271 -22.66 18.97 5.62
C ARG A 271 -24.02 18.33 5.91
N GLY A 272 -24.46 18.35 7.16
CA GLY A 272 -25.72 17.77 7.61
C GLY A 272 -25.64 16.27 7.91
N ALA A 273 -26.68 15.77 8.58
CA ALA A 273 -26.81 14.36 8.94
C ALA A 273 -27.26 13.51 7.75
N GLU A 274 -26.62 12.35 7.57
CA GLU A 274 -27.02 11.32 6.61
C GLU A 274 -27.84 10.19 7.27
N THR A 275 -27.73 10.03 8.61
CA THR A 275 -28.35 8.91 9.34
C THR A 275 -29.26 9.38 10.49
N ILE A 276 -30.07 8.46 11.02
CA ILE A 276 -30.97 8.77 12.15
C ILE A 276 -30.13 9.13 13.38
N LYS A 277 -29.05 8.36 13.64
CA LYS A 277 -28.17 8.60 14.79
C LYS A 277 -27.49 9.98 14.72
N GLU A 278 -27.09 10.41 13.53
CA GLU A 278 -26.53 11.75 13.29
C GLU A 278 -27.57 12.85 13.46
N ASN A 279 -28.79 12.64 12.98
CA ASN A 279 -29.89 13.58 13.22
C ASN A 279 -30.17 13.75 14.72
N THR A 280 -30.19 12.66 15.48
CA THR A 280 -30.34 12.72 16.95
C THR A 280 -29.20 13.49 17.60
N PHE A 281 -27.96 13.35 17.11
CA PHE A 281 -26.82 14.13 17.60
C PHE A 281 -27.01 15.63 17.35
N ILE A 282 -27.38 16.02 16.12
CA ILE A 282 -27.63 17.43 15.77
C ILE A 282 -28.75 18.01 16.64
N GLN A 283 -29.84 17.26 16.83
CA GLN A 283 -30.95 17.70 17.68
C GLN A 283 -30.53 17.90 19.14
N ALA A 284 -29.62 17.08 19.66
CA ALA A 284 -29.19 17.12 21.05
C ALA A 284 -28.09 18.16 21.33
N TYR A 285 -27.17 18.39 20.40
CA TYR A 285 -25.92 19.16 20.61
C TYR A 285 -25.65 20.22 19.53
N GLY A 286 -26.32 20.16 18.39
CA GLY A 286 -25.97 20.96 17.21
C GLY A 286 -26.05 22.47 17.42
N HIS A 287 -27.04 22.95 18.19
CA HIS A 287 -27.17 24.37 18.52
C HIS A 287 -25.97 24.88 19.33
N GLU A 288 -25.60 24.17 20.40
CA GLU A 288 -24.48 24.55 21.28
C GLU A 288 -23.15 24.52 20.53
N LEU A 289 -22.95 23.52 19.67
CA LEU A 289 -21.75 23.40 18.85
C LEU A 289 -21.67 24.51 17.80
N LEU A 290 -22.77 24.86 17.15
CA LEU A 290 -22.80 25.96 16.19
C LEU A 290 -22.50 27.31 16.86
N GLU A 291 -23.11 27.58 18.02
CA GLU A 291 -22.83 28.80 18.78
C GLU A 291 -21.36 28.86 19.22
N ALA A 292 -20.79 27.74 19.65
CA ALA A 292 -19.37 27.65 19.99
C ALA A 292 -18.47 27.92 18.77
N HIS A 293 -18.85 27.42 17.59
CA HIS A 293 -18.15 27.69 16.33
C HIS A 293 -18.17 29.18 15.98
N GLU A 294 -19.32 29.83 16.09
CA GLU A 294 -19.45 31.27 15.83
C GLU A 294 -18.55 32.09 16.75
N CYS A 295 -18.44 31.70 18.02
CA CYS A 295 -17.52 32.34 18.97
C CYS A 295 -16.05 32.14 18.55
N CYS A 296 -15.67 30.94 18.11
CA CYS A 296 -14.34 30.69 17.54
C CYS A 296 -14.03 31.53 16.29
N LEU A 297 -15.03 31.72 15.40
CA LEU A 297 -14.89 32.56 14.21
C LEU A 297 -14.75 34.04 14.56
N LYS A 298 -15.51 34.52 15.56
CA LYS A 298 -15.36 35.89 16.08
C LYS A 298 -13.99 36.11 16.68
N TYR A 299 -13.48 35.18 17.47
CA TYR A 299 -12.11 35.23 17.98
C TYR A 299 -11.08 35.35 16.84
N ARG A 300 -11.21 34.56 15.77
CA ARG A 300 -10.30 34.67 14.60
C ARG A 300 -10.35 36.06 13.95
N ALA A 301 -11.47 36.77 14.05
CA ALA A 301 -11.64 38.11 13.48
C ALA A 301 -11.21 39.24 14.43
N THR A 302 -11.47 39.12 15.74
CA THR A 302 -11.27 40.19 16.73
C THR A 302 -10.04 40.01 17.61
N GLY A 303 -9.61 38.77 17.84
CA GLY A 303 -8.56 38.41 18.80
C GLY A 303 -8.99 38.50 20.27
N GLU A 304 -10.29 38.58 20.56
CA GLU A 304 -10.79 38.74 21.93
C GLU A 304 -10.96 37.39 22.67
N ASP A 305 -10.15 37.15 23.71
CA ASP A 305 -10.17 35.90 24.51
C ASP A 305 -11.52 35.62 25.20
N ALA A 306 -12.36 36.65 25.39
CA ALA A 306 -13.70 36.50 25.94
C ALA A 306 -14.59 35.59 25.06
N GLU A 307 -14.44 35.67 23.73
CA GLU A 307 -15.18 34.84 22.78
C GLU A 307 -14.75 33.36 22.90
N LEU A 308 -13.45 33.08 23.06
CA LEU A 308 -12.96 31.72 23.30
C LEU A 308 -13.41 31.16 24.64
N THR A 309 -13.45 31.98 25.68
CA THR A 309 -13.96 31.57 26.99
C THR A 309 -15.42 31.12 26.87
N LYS A 310 -16.25 31.89 26.16
CA LYS A 310 -17.65 31.52 25.88
C LYS A 310 -17.76 30.24 25.06
N ALA A 311 -16.92 30.07 24.03
CA ALA A 311 -16.88 28.85 23.22
C ALA A 311 -16.59 27.61 24.09
N TRP A 312 -15.62 27.73 25.00
CA TRP A 312 -15.22 26.63 25.89
C TRP A 312 -16.28 26.24 26.90
N ASP A 313 -17.08 27.17 27.40
CA ASP A 313 -18.22 26.84 28.27
C ASP A 313 -19.23 25.94 27.55
N LEU A 314 -19.53 26.25 26.29
CA LEU A 314 -20.41 25.45 25.43
C LEU A 314 -19.81 24.09 25.09
N TYR A 315 -18.55 24.06 24.65
CA TYR A 315 -17.84 22.82 24.35
C TYR A 315 -17.75 21.89 25.56
N TYR A 316 -17.44 22.43 26.74
CA TYR A 316 -17.36 21.66 27.98
C TYR A 316 -18.74 21.12 28.40
N HIS A 317 -19.80 21.89 28.18
CA HIS A 317 -21.17 21.42 28.43
C HIS A 317 -21.53 20.23 27.54
N VAL A 318 -21.26 20.32 26.23
CA VAL A 318 -21.47 19.24 25.27
C VAL A 318 -20.61 18.03 25.62
N PHE A 319 -19.32 18.23 25.90
CA PHE A 319 -18.38 17.17 26.28
C PHE A 319 -18.90 16.36 27.47
N ARG A 320 -19.31 17.01 28.57
CA ARG A 320 -19.84 16.31 29.76
C ARG A 320 -21.12 15.52 29.48
N ARG A 321 -21.97 15.99 28.57
CA ARG A 321 -23.20 15.27 28.19
C ARG A 321 -22.85 14.04 27.35
N ILE A 322 -21.92 14.17 26.41
CA ILE A 322 -21.44 13.05 25.58
C ILE A 322 -20.73 12.01 26.45
N ASP A 323 -19.82 12.44 27.33
CA ASP A 323 -19.05 11.58 28.24
C ASP A 323 -19.93 10.70 29.12
N LYS A 324 -21.06 11.24 29.61
CA LYS A 324 -22.07 10.46 30.35
C LYS A 324 -22.83 9.45 29.48
N GLN A 325 -23.01 9.74 28.19
CA GLN A 325 -23.80 8.91 27.30
C GLN A 325 -22.97 7.80 26.64
N LEU A 326 -21.69 8.02 26.33
CA LEU A 326 -20.82 7.07 25.64
C LEU A 326 -20.80 5.67 26.29
N PRO A 327 -20.66 5.52 27.62
CA PRO A 327 -20.67 4.20 28.27
C PRO A 327 -21.97 3.40 28.07
N SER A 328 -23.08 4.08 27.78
CA SER A 328 -24.38 3.44 27.53
C SER A 328 -24.52 2.89 26.10
N LEU A 329 -23.65 3.30 25.17
CA LEU A 329 -23.68 2.91 23.77
C LEU A 329 -22.96 1.57 23.54
N THR A 330 -23.42 0.51 24.20
CA THR A 330 -22.81 -0.84 24.08
C THR A 330 -23.28 -1.60 22.84
N THR A 331 -24.44 -1.22 22.29
CA THR A 331 -25.03 -1.85 21.09
C THR A 331 -25.48 -0.78 20.11
N LEU A 332 -25.22 -1.02 18.83
CA LEU A 332 -25.57 -0.12 17.74
C LEU A 332 -26.61 -0.77 16.85
N ASP A 333 -27.81 -0.17 16.78
CA ASP A 333 -28.84 -0.59 15.83
C ASP A 333 -28.47 -0.10 14.43
N LEU A 334 -28.22 -1.05 13.53
CA LEU A 334 -27.79 -0.76 12.16
C LEU A 334 -28.82 0.08 11.40
N HIS A 335 -30.13 -0.06 11.69
CA HIS A 335 -31.14 0.81 11.07
C HIS A 335 -30.90 2.29 11.36
N SER A 336 -30.46 2.60 12.59
CA SER A 336 -30.20 3.96 13.03
C SER A 336 -28.85 4.51 12.58
N VAL A 337 -27.81 3.66 12.50
CA VAL A 337 -26.42 4.08 12.26
C VAL A 337 -25.99 3.92 10.80
N SER A 338 -26.51 2.92 10.07
CA SER A 338 -26.24 2.76 8.63
C SER A 338 -27.39 2.00 7.94
N PRO A 339 -28.43 2.72 7.50
CA PRO A 339 -29.54 2.11 6.76
C PRO A 339 -29.08 1.51 5.41
N GLU A 340 -28.00 2.01 4.83
CA GLU A 340 -27.43 1.49 3.58
C GLU A 340 -26.84 0.09 3.76
N LEU A 341 -26.07 -0.15 4.83
CA LEU A 341 -25.60 -1.50 5.15
C LEU A 341 -26.75 -2.45 5.48
N LEU A 342 -27.82 -1.96 6.14
CA LEU A 342 -28.99 -2.77 6.42
C LEU A 342 -29.69 -3.26 5.14
N LYS A 343 -29.77 -2.40 4.12
CA LYS A 343 -30.34 -2.72 2.79
C LYS A 343 -29.48 -3.68 1.99
N CYS A 344 -28.17 -3.72 2.23
CA CYS A 344 -27.25 -4.58 1.50
C CYS A 344 -27.62 -6.06 1.68
N ARG A 345 -27.85 -6.74 0.55
CA ARG A 345 -28.18 -8.16 0.45
C ARG A 345 -27.49 -8.75 -0.78
N LYS A 346 -26.90 -9.93 -0.63
CA LYS A 346 -26.28 -10.70 -1.75
C LYS A 346 -25.31 -9.86 -2.59
N LEU A 347 -24.36 -9.18 -1.93
CA LEU A 347 -23.31 -8.42 -2.62
C LEU A 347 -22.38 -9.37 -3.40
N GLU A 348 -21.82 -8.86 -4.51
CA GLU A 348 -20.71 -9.50 -5.23
C GLU A 348 -19.41 -9.38 -4.44
N LEU A 349 -19.29 -8.30 -3.65
CA LEU A 349 -18.16 -8.06 -2.76
C LEU A 349 -17.96 -9.23 -1.79
N ALA A 350 -16.76 -9.80 -1.80
CA ALA A 350 -16.39 -10.86 -0.87
C ALA A 350 -16.25 -10.29 0.55
N VAL A 351 -16.47 -11.15 1.55
CA VAL A 351 -16.23 -10.78 2.95
C VAL A 351 -14.72 -10.50 3.12
N PRO A 352 -14.32 -9.37 3.72
CA PRO A 352 -12.92 -9.08 3.99
C PRO A 352 -12.32 -10.09 4.97
N GLY A 353 -11.13 -10.59 4.64
CA GLY A 353 -10.46 -11.73 5.30
C GLY A 353 -10.29 -12.88 4.32
#